data_AF-A0A954L7K2-F1
#
_entry.id   AF-A0A954L7K2-F1
#
_cell.length_a   1.000
_cell.length_b   1.000
_cell.length_c   1.000
_cell.angle_alpha   90.00
_cell.angle_beta   90.00
_cell.angle_gamma   90.00
#
_symmetry.space_group_name_H-M   'P 1'
#
loop_
_entity.id
_entity.type
_entity.pdbx_description
1 polymer ?
#
loop_
_entity_poly.entity_id
_entity_poly.type
_entity_poly.pdbx_seq_one_letter_code
_entity_poly.pdbx_strand_id
1 'polypeptide(L)'
;LGSVVLAVYDRALEYISGGSNVPEIRAHFWKWRRQHNPTTEHSLERWFWNLVKSGDATMQNLGAFGDLAADTRQKNEFGDGALPQRALMKSGAMMRGYAAPASAAAPMMEMAADAAFEGGAVGGAGELGDSPQLVQPTIRSSFADTAFWNAALTTNKRGIAKVSFDMPENLSDWKVRAWGMGHGTRVGEGTVSIKTTKNLIVRLQAPRFFVEKDEVVLSAIVHNYLQAEKQAKVELVLEGGTLIPADPQSLPVGATDAEIENARNFALGQTVTIPAGGEARVDWRCKVVAEGDAVITMKALTDEESDAMQQTFPVYVHGFLKTESFSGVVRAKESSGVIDITVPADRRPEQTRLEVRYSPTLAGAMVDALPYLVEYPYGCTEQTLNRFVPTVITQNILRRMGVNLADIQAKRTNLNAQEIGDDVERAKQWKHWDRNPAFDEAEVERMVKQGVKDLTAMQLSDGGWGWFSGWGEHSYPHTTAVVVHGLQLAQANDVALVPGVLENGVAWLKRYQEEQVKLLQEGERRAKLEGDALRDHRKPYRSQADN
;
A
#
# COMPACT_ATOMS: atom_id res chain seq x y z
N LEU A 1 -6.49 -13.96 34.51
CA LEU A 1 -6.85 -12.62 34.01
C LEU A 1 -6.63 -12.64 32.50
N GLY A 2 -7.53 -12.10 31.68
CA GLY A 2 -7.37 -12.05 30.23
C GLY A 2 -7.07 -10.63 29.75
N SER A 3 -6.22 -10.49 28.73
CA SER A 3 -6.02 -9.22 28.04
C SER A 3 -7.03 -9.09 26.90
N VAL A 4 -7.56 -7.90 26.69
CA VAL A 4 -8.50 -7.57 25.61
C VAL A 4 -8.00 -6.36 24.85
N VAL A 5 -7.94 -6.48 23.52
CA VAL A 5 -7.83 -5.35 22.60
C VAL A 5 -9.25 -4.89 22.26
N LEU A 6 -9.50 -3.58 22.29
CA LEU A 6 -10.78 -2.98 21.88
C LEU A 6 -10.53 -1.88 20.84
N ALA A 7 -11.28 -1.95 19.74
CA ALA A 7 -11.31 -0.96 18.68
C ALA A 7 -12.74 -0.48 18.45
N VAL A 8 -12.94 0.82 18.30
CA VAL A 8 -14.20 1.45 17.92
C VAL A 8 -13.91 2.42 16.78
N TYR A 9 -14.42 2.10 15.59
CA TYR A 9 -14.10 2.80 14.35
C TYR A 9 -15.33 2.95 13.45
N ASP A 10 -15.31 3.93 12.54
CA ASP A 10 -16.43 4.17 11.63
C ASP A 10 -16.57 2.99 10.64
N ARG A 11 -17.79 2.46 10.51
CA ARG A 11 -18.10 1.32 9.64
C ARG A 11 -17.79 1.62 8.16
N ALA A 12 -17.79 2.87 7.75
CA ALA A 12 -17.41 3.29 6.39
C ALA A 12 -15.99 2.82 6.00
N LEU A 13 -15.07 2.68 6.96
CA LEU A 13 -13.73 2.14 6.71
C LEU A 13 -13.76 0.73 6.11
N GLU A 14 -14.72 -0.12 6.53
CA GLU A 14 -14.83 -1.49 5.98
C GLU A 14 -15.35 -1.51 4.55
N TYR A 15 -16.15 -0.51 4.16
CA TYR A 15 -16.57 -0.36 2.77
C TYR A 15 -15.37 -0.02 1.88
N ILE A 16 -14.51 0.90 2.35
CA ILE A 16 -13.28 1.29 1.65
C ILE A 16 -12.28 0.12 1.58
N SER A 17 -12.14 -0.66 2.66
CA SER A 17 -11.16 -1.76 2.71
C SER A 17 -11.59 -3.05 2.00
N GLY A 18 -12.82 -3.13 1.46
CA GLY A 18 -13.35 -4.36 0.86
C GLY A 18 -13.83 -5.40 1.89
N GLY A 19 -14.14 -4.96 3.11
CA GLY A 19 -14.47 -5.80 4.27
C GLY A 19 -13.31 -5.94 5.26
N SER A 20 -13.48 -6.83 6.23
CA SER A 20 -12.42 -7.14 7.21
C SER A 20 -11.29 -7.93 6.55
N ASN A 21 -10.26 -7.22 6.09
CA ASN A 21 -9.00 -7.82 5.60
C ASN A 21 -8.24 -8.59 6.69
N VAL A 22 -8.66 -8.48 7.95
CA VAL A 22 -8.20 -9.32 9.06
C VAL A 22 -9.08 -10.58 9.13
N PRO A 23 -8.52 -11.78 8.90
CA PRO A 23 -9.25 -13.04 9.13
C PRO A 23 -9.50 -13.26 10.62
N GLU A 24 -10.45 -14.15 10.98
CA GLU A 24 -10.75 -14.48 12.38
C GLU A 24 -9.47 -14.78 13.18
N ILE A 25 -9.36 -14.23 14.40
CA ILE A 25 -8.21 -14.46 15.29
C ILE A 25 -7.94 -15.94 15.51
N ARG A 26 -8.99 -16.77 15.54
CA ARG A 26 -8.86 -18.23 15.65
C ARG A 26 -8.09 -18.81 14.46
N ALA A 27 -8.32 -18.33 13.25
CA ALA A 27 -7.59 -18.80 12.07
C ALA A 27 -6.10 -18.43 12.17
N HIS A 28 -5.76 -17.24 12.66
CA HIS A 28 -4.36 -16.82 12.83
C HIS A 28 -3.59 -17.75 13.78
N PHE A 29 -4.16 -18.07 14.94
CA PHE A 29 -3.48 -18.92 15.95
C PHE A 29 -3.58 -20.44 15.68
N TRP A 30 -4.61 -20.91 14.97
CA TRP A 30 -4.94 -22.35 14.92
C TRP A 30 -5.07 -22.96 13.52
N LYS A 31 -5.00 -22.17 12.43
CA LYS A 31 -5.03 -22.71 11.04
C LYS A 31 -3.70 -23.35 10.65
N TRP A 32 -2.58 -22.88 11.22
CA TRP A 32 -1.27 -23.52 11.08
C TRP A 32 -1.12 -24.70 12.05
N ARG A 33 -1.56 -25.88 11.62
CA ARG A 33 -0.99 -27.13 12.15
C ARG A 33 0.44 -27.24 11.61
N ARG A 34 1.45 -27.03 12.47
CA ARG A 34 2.81 -27.49 12.18
C ARG A 34 2.80 -29.02 12.17
N GLN A 35 2.59 -29.61 11.00
CA GLN A 35 2.94 -31.02 10.78
C GLN A 35 4.46 -31.11 10.74
N HIS A 36 5.06 -31.31 11.90
CA HIS A 36 6.43 -31.79 11.95
C HIS A 36 6.37 -33.29 11.62
N ASN A 37 6.73 -33.64 10.39
CA ASN A 37 7.11 -35.02 10.05
C ASN A 37 8.62 -35.13 10.31
N PRO A 38 9.07 -35.65 11.47
CA PRO A 38 10.46 -36.00 11.67
C PRO A 38 10.77 -37.26 10.84
N THR A 39 11.27 -37.07 9.62
CA THR A 39 11.88 -38.14 8.83
C THR A 39 13.33 -38.32 9.26
N THR A 40 13.58 -39.28 10.16
CA THR A 40 14.92 -39.80 10.44
C THR A 40 15.20 -40.99 9.54
N GLU A 41 16.04 -40.79 8.53
CA GLU A 41 16.60 -41.89 7.72
C GLU A 41 17.97 -42.29 8.28
N HIS A 42 18.19 -43.59 8.47
CA HIS A 42 19.48 -44.14 8.85
C HIS A 42 20.01 -45.06 7.75
N SER A 43 21.34 -45.09 7.55
CA SER A 43 21.99 -45.82 6.44
C SER A 43 21.85 -47.35 6.46
N LEU A 44 21.17 -47.90 7.47
CA LEU A 44 20.80 -49.31 7.58
C LEU A 44 19.43 -49.63 6.94
N GLU A 45 18.59 -48.62 6.71
CA GLU A 45 17.26 -48.79 6.13
C GLU A 45 17.31 -48.68 4.59
N ARG A 46 18.05 -49.61 3.97
CA ARG A 46 18.07 -49.74 2.50
C ARG A 46 16.85 -50.51 2.03
N TRP A 47 15.82 -49.80 1.58
CA TRP A 47 14.73 -50.40 0.82
C TRP A 47 15.20 -50.64 -0.63
N PHE A 48 15.18 -51.89 -1.09
CA PHE A 48 15.53 -52.26 -2.45
C PHE A 48 14.36 -52.99 -3.12
N TRP A 49 13.94 -52.47 -4.27
CA TRP A 49 12.99 -53.14 -5.15
C TRP A 49 13.66 -54.32 -5.86
N ASN A 50 12.87 -55.33 -6.22
CA ASN A 50 13.35 -56.53 -6.89
C ASN A 50 13.76 -56.19 -8.34
N LEU A 51 15.07 -56.11 -8.60
CA LEU A 51 15.64 -55.75 -9.90
C LEU A 51 15.54 -56.93 -10.89
N VAL A 52 14.43 -56.98 -11.63
CA VAL A 52 14.23 -57.90 -12.78
C VAL A 52 14.42 -57.18 -14.12
N LYS A 53 14.73 -57.94 -15.17
CA LYS A 53 14.85 -57.39 -16.54
C LYS A 53 13.46 -57.06 -17.09
N SER A 54 13.42 -56.09 -18.00
CA SER A 54 12.17 -55.66 -18.67
C SER A 54 11.50 -56.85 -19.38
N GLY A 55 10.35 -57.27 -18.87
CA GLY A 55 9.55 -58.39 -19.40
C GLY A 55 9.60 -59.67 -18.57
N ASP A 56 10.53 -59.80 -17.62
CA ASP A 56 10.59 -60.96 -16.71
C ASP A 56 9.58 -60.81 -15.56
N ALA A 57 8.97 -61.93 -15.15
CA ALA A 57 8.05 -61.95 -14.01
C ALA A 57 8.78 -61.70 -12.69
N THR A 58 8.39 -60.65 -11.96
CA THR A 58 8.81 -60.39 -10.58
C THR A 58 8.45 -61.57 -9.67
N MET A 59 9.24 -61.86 -8.63
CA MET A 59 8.75 -62.72 -7.54
C MET A 59 7.49 -62.11 -6.94
N GLN A 60 6.37 -62.82 -7.09
CA GLN A 60 5.10 -62.53 -6.43
C GLN A 60 5.06 -63.28 -5.09
N ASN A 61 4.42 -62.72 -4.07
CA ASN A 61 4.19 -63.44 -2.82
C ASN A 61 3.28 -64.65 -3.06
N LEU A 62 3.79 -65.85 -2.81
CA LEU A 62 3.00 -67.08 -2.83
C LEU A 62 2.09 -67.10 -1.59
N GLY A 63 0.77 -67.12 -1.81
CA GLY A 63 -0.19 -67.43 -0.74
C GLY A 63 0.10 -68.82 -0.14
N ALA A 64 -0.15 -69.11 1.14
CA ALA A 64 -1.29 -68.63 1.92
C ALA A 64 -0.95 -68.10 3.33
N PHE A 65 0.26 -67.54 3.53
CA PHE A 65 0.70 -66.96 4.82
C PHE A 65 1.30 -65.55 4.70
N GLY A 66 1.13 -64.88 3.55
CA GLY A 66 1.83 -63.64 3.19
C GLY A 66 1.15 -62.31 3.54
N ASP A 67 -0.13 -62.32 3.92
CA ASP A 67 -0.86 -61.14 4.42
C ASP A 67 -1.41 -61.47 5.82
N LEU A 68 -0.62 -61.15 6.86
CA LEU A 68 -1.18 -61.01 8.21
C LEU A 68 -1.88 -59.64 8.30
N ALA A 69 -3.01 -59.57 9.01
CA ALA A 69 -3.93 -58.43 9.03
C ALA A 69 -3.37 -57.09 9.61
N ALA A 70 -2.06 -57.00 9.81
CA ALA A 70 -1.35 -55.75 10.10
C ALA A 70 -1.12 -54.91 8.82
N ASP A 71 -0.80 -55.55 7.67
CA ASP A 71 -0.43 -54.83 6.44
C ASP A 71 -1.62 -54.26 5.67
N THR A 72 -2.85 -54.68 6.00
CA THR A 72 -4.08 -54.17 5.36
C THR A 72 -4.42 -52.72 5.76
N ARG A 73 -3.69 -52.12 6.70
CA ARG A 73 -3.89 -50.72 7.12
C ARG A 73 -3.02 -49.67 6.42
N GLN A 74 -2.09 -50.08 5.55
CA GLN A 74 -1.10 -49.16 4.94
C GLN A 74 -1.18 -49.08 3.41
N LYS A 75 -2.29 -49.55 2.79
CA LYS A 75 -2.46 -49.59 1.31
C LYS A 75 -3.45 -48.59 0.70
N ASN A 76 -4.15 -47.79 1.51
CA ASN A 76 -5.16 -46.83 1.01
C ASN A 76 -4.86 -45.38 1.41
N GLU A 77 -3.82 -44.74 0.84
CA GLU A 77 -3.81 -43.25 0.76
C GLU A 77 -2.90 -42.60 -0.31
N PHE A 78 -2.21 -43.35 -1.18
CA PHE A 78 -1.46 -42.77 -2.30
C PHE A 78 -1.79 -43.43 -3.65
N GLY A 79 -2.81 -42.88 -4.29
CA GLY A 79 -2.92 -42.66 -5.75
C GLY A 79 -2.86 -43.86 -6.69
N ASP A 80 -3.98 -44.12 -7.36
CA ASP A 80 -3.93 -44.47 -8.78
C ASP A 80 -5.10 -43.81 -9.54
N GLY A 81 -4.85 -43.37 -10.78
CA GLY A 81 -5.72 -42.44 -11.50
C GLY A 81 -6.41 -43.03 -12.73
N ALA A 82 -7.70 -42.74 -12.92
CA ALA A 82 -8.40 -43.02 -14.17
C ALA A 82 -9.42 -41.92 -14.54
N LEU A 83 -9.32 -41.43 -15.77
CA LEU A 83 -10.29 -40.60 -16.50
C LEU A 83 -10.77 -41.43 -17.73
N PRO A 84 -11.82 -41.02 -18.48
CA PRO A 84 -13.07 -40.35 -18.10
C PRO A 84 -14.32 -41.02 -18.74
N GLN A 85 -15.54 -40.71 -18.28
CA GLN A 85 -16.72 -40.79 -19.18
C GLN A 85 -17.87 -39.85 -18.80
N ARG A 86 -18.67 -39.47 -19.80
CA ARG A 86 -19.64 -38.36 -19.76
C ARG A 86 -20.99 -38.79 -20.37
N ALA A 87 -22.09 -38.24 -19.87
CA ALA A 87 -23.49 -38.42 -20.32
C ALA A 87 -24.08 -39.82 -20.01
N LEU A 88 -25.40 -40.02 -19.84
CA LEU A 88 -26.59 -39.16 -20.02
C LEU A 88 -27.09 -38.61 -18.64
N MET A 89 -28.22 -37.91 -18.42
CA MET A 89 -29.43 -37.58 -19.23
C MET A 89 -30.01 -36.18 -18.86
N LYS A 90 -31.35 -36.01 -18.90
CA LYS A 90 -32.20 -34.88 -18.43
C LYS A 90 -33.25 -35.46 -17.44
N SER A 91 -34.14 -34.77 -16.73
CA SER A 91 -34.91 -33.54 -16.99
C SER A 91 -35.72 -33.10 -15.74
N GLY A 92 -36.42 -31.97 -15.81
CA GLY A 92 -37.65 -31.74 -15.03
C GLY A 92 -37.60 -30.65 -13.95
N ALA A 93 -38.14 -29.47 -14.26
CA ALA A 93 -38.46 -28.44 -13.27
C ALA A 93 -39.95 -28.52 -12.88
N MET A 94 -40.31 -28.19 -11.63
CA MET A 94 -41.59 -27.52 -11.35
C MET A 94 -41.64 -26.82 -9.98
N MET A 95 -42.43 -25.74 -9.95
CA MET A 95 -42.73 -24.90 -8.80
C MET A 95 -43.76 -25.49 -7.82
N ARG A 96 -43.65 -25.11 -6.55
CA ARG A 96 -44.71 -24.69 -5.60
C ARG A 96 -44.02 -24.24 -4.30
N GLY A 97 -44.49 -23.25 -3.53
CA GLY A 97 -45.72 -22.47 -3.61
C GLY A 97 -46.45 -22.46 -2.27
N TYR A 98 -46.20 -21.43 -1.45
CA TYR A 98 -46.95 -20.96 -0.26
C TYR A 98 -47.45 -21.97 0.80
N ALA A 99 -46.99 -21.77 2.05
CA ALA A 99 -47.85 -21.73 3.24
C ALA A 99 -47.13 -21.00 4.39
N ALA A 100 -47.84 -20.10 5.08
CA ALA A 100 -47.40 -19.53 6.35
C ALA A 100 -47.95 -20.34 7.53
N PRO A 101 -47.38 -20.20 8.74
CA PRO A 101 -48.14 -20.39 9.98
C PRO A 101 -48.46 -19.04 10.63
N ALA A 102 -49.74 -18.83 10.95
CA ALA A 102 -50.21 -17.74 11.79
C ALA A 102 -50.74 -18.30 13.12
N SER A 103 -50.25 -17.76 14.23
CA SER A 103 -50.85 -17.78 15.58
C SER A 103 -49.86 -17.10 16.56
N ALA A 104 -50.27 -16.37 17.60
CA ALA A 104 -51.58 -15.85 17.97
C ALA A 104 -51.39 -14.47 18.66
N ALA A 105 -52.47 -13.69 18.75
CA ALA A 105 -52.44 -12.36 19.39
C ALA A 105 -52.69 -12.43 20.92
N ALA A 106 -52.16 -11.45 21.66
CA ALA A 106 -52.79 -10.69 22.76
C ALA A 106 -51.72 -10.09 23.72
N PRO A 107 -52.04 -9.01 24.46
CA PRO A 107 -52.75 -7.82 24.00
C PRO A 107 -51.99 -6.52 24.34
N MET A 108 -52.47 -5.39 23.81
CA MET A 108 -52.08 -4.05 24.25
C MET A 108 -52.47 -3.84 25.72
N MET A 109 -51.63 -3.15 26.50
CA MET A 109 -52.06 -2.55 27.76
C MET A 109 -52.06 -1.03 27.62
N GLU A 110 -53.27 -0.49 27.67
CA GLU A 110 -53.57 0.93 27.80
C GLU A 110 -53.16 1.42 29.19
N MET A 111 -52.46 2.55 29.25
CA MET A 111 -52.31 3.34 30.48
C MET A 111 -52.59 4.80 30.11
N ALA A 112 -53.79 5.25 30.49
CA ALA A 112 -54.14 6.65 30.45
C ALA A 112 -53.31 7.45 31.45
N ALA A 113 -53.22 8.76 31.23
CA ALA A 113 -52.49 9.67 32.09
C ALA A 113 -53.12 9.79 33.48
N ASP A 114 -52.30 10.13 34.48
CA ASP A 114 -52.73 11.06 35.52
C ASP A 114 -51.58 11.99 35.92
N ALA A 115 -51.91 13.18 36.42
CA ALA A 115 -51.04 14.35 36.38
C ALA A 115 -50.62 14.90 37.76
N ALA A 116 -49.95 16.07 37.71
CA ALA A 116 -49.73 17.07 38.76
C ALA A 116 -48.58 16.89 39.76
N PHE A 117 -47.57 17.76 39.65
CA PHE A 117 -47.40 18.96 40.50
C PHE A 117 -46.18 19.78 39.99
N GLU A 118 -45.99 21.08 40.21
CA GLU A 118 -46.77 22.32 40.14
C GLU A 118 -45.75 23.45 40.49
N GLY A 119 -45.88 24.66 39.93
CA GLY A 119 -45.18 25.87 40.40
C GLY A 119 -43.77 26.13 39.83
N GLY A 120 -43.45 27.29 39.25
CA GLY A 120 -44.29 28.44 38.88
C GLY A 120 -43.53 29.77 38.91
N ALA A 121 -43.61 30.57 37.84
CA ALA A 121 -43.39 32.02 37.83
C ALA A 121 -43.86 32.62 36.49
N VAL A 122 -44.69 33.67 36.52
CA VAL A 122 -45.16 34.41 35.33
C VAL A 122 -44.98 35.91 35.54
N GLY A 123 -44.48 36.60 34.51
CA GLY A 123 -44.39 38.07 34.43
C GLY A 123 -43.26 38.49 33.49
N GLY A 124 -43.47 39.29 32.44
CA GLY A 124 -44.71 39.90 31.93
C GLY A 124 -44.63 40.16 30.42
N ALA A 125 -45.67 40.77 29.84
CA ALA A 125 -45.89 40.80 28.38
C ALA A 125 -45.43 42.09 27.66
N GLY A 126 -45.19 41.97 26.35
CA GLY A 126 -44.82 43.03 25.40
C GLY A 126 -43.54 42.66 24.62
N GLU A 127 -43.46 42.70 23.29
CA GLU A 127 -44.40 43.07 22.21
C GLU A 127 -44.25 42.14 20.99
N LEU A 128 -45.16 42.26 20.01
CA LEU A 128 -45.29 41.37 18.86
C LEU A 128 -44.21 41.55 17.79
N GLY A 129 -43.62 40.44 17.36
CA GLY A 129 -42.66 40.36 16.26
C GLY A 129 -42.37 38.89 15.91
N ASP A 130 -43.42 38.12 15.64
CA ASP A 130 -43.37 36.65 15.56
C ASP A 130 -42.68 36.16 14.28
N SER A 131 -41.35 36.15 14.31
CA SER A 131 -40.53 35.26 13.49
C SER A 131 -40.33 33.96 14.29
N PRO A 132 -40.58 32.77 13.73
CA PRO A 132 -40.43 31.52 14.47
C PRO A 132 -39.02 31.42 15.04
N GLN A 133 -38.90 31.21 16.36
CA GLN A 133 -37.62 31.11 17.04
C GLN A 133 -36.89 29.84 16.59
N LEU A 134 -35.92 30.00 15.69
CA LEU A 134 -35.08 28.91 15.22
C LEU A 134 -34.14 28.44 16.34
N VAL A 135 -34.08 27.12 16.55
CA VAL A 135 -33.20 26.50 17.55
C VAL A 135 -31.74 26.70 17.13
N GLN A 136 -30.88 27.12 18.06
CA GLN A 136 -29.45 27.31 17.79
C GLN A 136 -28.67 25.99 17.94
N PRO A 137 -27.95 25.52 16.91
CA PRO A 137 -27.22 24.25 16.94
C PRO A 137 -25.83 24.38 17.58
N THR A 138 -25.41 23.34 18.30
CA THR A 138 -23.99 23.09 18.57
C THR A 138 -23.28 22.71 17.27
N ILE A 139 -22.14 23.35 16.99
CA ILE A 139 -21.34 23.12 15.78
C ILE A 139 -20.50 21.85 15.97
N ARG A 140 -20.71 20.85 15.10
CA ARG A 140 -19.91 19.63 15.03
C ARG A 140 -18.60 19.89 14.30
N SER A 141 -17.48 19.65 14.95
CA SER A 141 -16.11 19.87 14.43
C SER A 141 -15.17 18.67 14.65
N SER A 142 -15.44 17.83 15.66
CA SER A 142 -14.62 16.67 16.01
C SER A 142 -14.97 15.44 15.19
N PHE A 143 -14.55 15.41 13.93
CA PHE A 143 -14.68 14.26 13.04
C PHE A 143 -13.49 13.29 13.16
N ALA A 144 -13.74 12.02 13.47
CA ALA A 144 -12.70 11.01 13.59
C ALA A 144 -13.12 9.66 12.98
N ASP A 145 -12.18 8.95 12.35
CA ASP A 145 -12.40 7.61 11.81
C ASP A 145 -12.33 6.52 12.89
N THR A 146 -11.69 6.82 14.02
CA THR A 146 -11.55 5.94 15.20
C THR A 146 -11.99 6.70 16.44
N ALA A 147 -13.06 6.23 17.09
CA ALA A 147 -13.55 6.79 18.36
C ALA A 147 -12.72 6.31 19.55
N PHE A 148 -12.24 5.06 19.51
CA PHE A 148 -11.48 4.50 20.63
C PHE A 148 -10.57 3.35 20.18
N TRP A 149 -9.36 3.30 20.71
CA TRP A 149 -8.46 2.16 20.59
C TRP A 149 -7.71 1.91 21.89
N ASN A 150 -7.70 0.67 22.36
CA ASN A 150 -6.86 0.24 23.49
C ASN A 150 -6.38 -1.20 23.30
N ALA A 151 -5.06 -1.39 23.34
CA ALA A 151 -4.42 -2.67 23.09
C ALA A 151 -4.25 -3.58 24.34
N ALA A 152 -4.60 -3.10 25.54
CA ALA A 152 -4.25 -3.77 26.79
C ALA A 152 -5.30 -3.59 27.91
N LEU A 153 -6.58 -3.81 27.60
CA LEU A 153 -7.64 -3.81 28.63
C LEU A 153 -7.54 -5.07 29.49
N THR A 154 -7.33 -4.89 30.78
CA THR A 154 -7.31 -6.01 31.74
C THR A 154 -8.73 -6.33 32.23
N THR A 155 -9.17 -7.56 32.01
CA THR A 155 -10.45 -8.06 32.52
C THR A 155 -10.39 -8.36 34.02
N ASN A 156 -11.49 -8.11 34.73
CA ASN A 156 -11.62 -8.45 36.16
C ASN A 156 -11.74 -9.98 36.38
N LYS A 157 -11.85 -10.41 37.65
CA LYS A 157 -11.98 -11.85 38.01
C LYS A 157 -13.19 -12.57 37.39
N ARG A 158 -14.19 -11.84 36.88
CA ARG A 158 -15.38 -12.38 36.16
C ARG A 158 -15.26 -12.28 34.63
N GLY A 159 -14.10 -11.86 34.10
CA GLY A 159 -13.87 -11.69 32.65
C GLY A 159 -14.42 -10.39 32.06
N ILE A 160 -14.87 -9.44 32.89
CA ILE A 160 -15.49 -8.18 32.44
C ILE A 160 -14.47 -7.05 32.48
N ALA A 161 -14.40 -6.26 31.42
CA ALA A 161 -13.78 -4.93 31.39
C ALA A 161 -14.87 -3.87 31.17
N LYS A 162 -14.69 -2.67 31.72
CA LYS A 162 -15.52 -1.50 31.44
C LYS A 162 -14.63 -0.39 30.91
N VAL A 163 -15.11 0.31 29.90
CA VAL A 163 -14.43 1.45 29.26
C VAL A 163 -15.46 2.55 29.12
N SER A 164 -15.05 3.80 29.33
CA SER A 164 -15.83 4.99 29.00
C SER A 164 -14.95 5.89 28.14
N PHE A 165 -15.54 6.44 27.08
CA PHE A 165 -14.90 7.38 26.16
C PHE A 165 -16.01 8.23 25.53
N ASP A 166 -15.66 9.44 25.12
CA ASP A 166 -16.60 10.34 24.45
C ASP A 166 -16.70 9.97 22.96
N MET A 167 -17.92 9.98 22.42
CA MET A 167 -18.14 9.68 21.00
C MET A 167 -17.75 10.88 20.14
N PRO A 168 -17.00 10.70 19.02
CA PRO A 168 -16.81 11.74 18.02
C PRO A 168 -18.12 12.20 17.39
N GLU A 169 -18.12 13.37 16.79
CA GLU A 169 -19.33 14.04 16.29
C GLU A 169 -19.76 13.55 14.89
N ASN A 170 -19.23 12.41 14.44
CA ASN A 170 -19.70 11.70 13.26
C ASN A 170 -21.08 11.09 13.51
N LEU A 171 -22.07 11.52 12.73
CA LEU A 171 -23.40 10.91 12.71
C LEU A 171 -23.39 9.68 11.77
N SER A 172 -22.80 8.58 12.27
CA SER A 172 -22.49 7.37 11.50
C SER A 172 -22.79 6.07 12.27
N ASP A 173 -22.66 4.95 11.57
CA ASP A 173 -22.60 3.59 12.14
C ASP A 173 -21.16 3.33 12.62
N TRP A 174 -20.97 3.16 13.91
CA TRP A 174 -19.70 2.77 14.53
C TRP A 174 -19.63 1.26 14.72
N LYS A 175 -18.48 0.67 14.41
CA LYS A 175 -18.19 -0.74 14.63
C LYS A 175 -17.22 -0.90 15.80
N VAL A 176 -17.67 -1.66 16.80
CA VAL A 176 -16.87 -2.06 17.96
C VAL A 176 -16.36 -3.47 17.70
N ARG A 177 -15.03 -3.68 17.74
CA ARG A 177 -14.40 -5.00 17.70
C ARG A 177 -13.55 -5.21 18.94
N ALA A 178 -13.69 -6.40 19.54
CA ALA A 178 -12.89 -6.82 20.68
C ALA A 178 -12.18 -8.14 20.38
N TRP A 179 -10.90 -8.24 20.73
CA TRP A 179 -10.11 -9.47 20.66
C TRP A 179 -9.59 -9.81 22.05
N GLY A 180 -9.97 -10.97 22.58
CA GLY A 180 -9.57 -11.44 23.90
C GLY A 180 -8.54 -12.55 23.84
N MET A 181 -7.53 -12.48 24.70
CA MET A 181 -6.55 -13.53 24.95
C MET A 181 -6.54 -13.93 26.43
N GLY A 182 -6.87 -15.20 26.69
CA GLY A 182 -6.84 -15.83 28.01
C GLY A 182 -5.64 -16.77 28.19
N HIS A 183 -5.47 -17.29 29.41
CA HIS A 183 -4.43 -18.27 29.71
C HIS A 183 -4.55 -19.54 28.85
N GLY A 184 -3.41 -20.14 28.51
CA GLY A 184 -3.35 -21.39 27.73
C GLY A 184 -3.83 -21.21 26.29
N THR A 185 -3.29 -20.21 25.59
CA THR A 185 -3.53 -19.87 24.17
C THR A 185 -4.99 -19.69 23.75
N ARG A 186 -5.92 -19.54 24.69
CA ARG A 186 -7.34 -19.29 24.43
C ARG A 186 -7.51 -17.90 23.82
N VAL A 187 -7.97 -17.84 22.57
CA VAL A 187 -8.30 -16.59 21.86
C VAL A 187 -9.78 -16.57 21.49
N GLY A 188 -10.35 -15.37 21.42
CA GLY A 188 -11.70 -15.15 20.93
C GLY A 188 -11.87 -13.72 20.41
N GLU A 189 -12.88 -13.50 19.58
CA GLU A 189 -13.25 -12.18 19.09
C GLU A 189 -14.75 -11.94 19.18
N GLY A 190 -15.14 -10.67 19.22
CA GLY A 190 -16.52 -10.22 19.26
C GLY A 190 -16.68 -8.90 18.52
N THR A 191 -17.88 -8.67 17.98
CA THR A 191 -18.22 -7.47 17.20
C THR A 191 -19.62 -7.00 17.55
N VAL A 192 -19.81 -5.69 17.70
CA VAL A 192 -21.13 -5.05 17.80
C VAL A 192 -21.13 -3.73 17.02
N SER A 193 -22.30 -3.23 16.62
CA SER A 193 -22.46 -1.95 15.93
C SER A 193 -23.31 -1.00 16.77
N ILE A 194 -22.97 0.29 16.76
CA ILE A 194 -23.61 1.37 17.52
C ILE A 194 -23.87 2.51 16.52
N LYS A 195 -25.07 3.12 16.52
CA LYS A 195 -25.39 4.23 15.63
C LYS A 195 -25.45 5.55 16.40
N THR A 196 -24.83 6.59 15.85
CA THR A 196 -24.98 7.98 16.31
C THR A 196 -25.77 8.75 15.26
N THR A 197 -26.88 9.40 15.64
CA THR A 197 -27.75 10.13 14.71
C THR A 197 -28.48 11.28 15.42
N LYS A 198 -28.85 12.31 14.65
CA LYS A 198 -29.86 13.32 15.02
C LYS A 198 -31.10 13.12 14.12
N ASN A 199 -32.21 13.83 14.40
CA ASN A 199 -33.37 13.79 13.51
C ASN A 199 -33.25 14.82 12.38
N LEU A 200 -32.62 15.97 12.61
CA LEU A 200 -32.10 16.83 11.53
C LEU A 200 -30.57 16.65 11.37
N ILE A 201 -30.09 16.46 10.14
CA ILE A 201 -28.65 16.31 9.84
C ILE A 201 -28.27 17.21 8.66
N VAL A 202 -27.24 18.04 8.83
CA VAL A 202 -26.55 18.70 7.71
C VAL A 202 -25.27 17.94 7.33
N ARG A 203 -25.07 17.75 6.02
CA ARG A 203 -23.87 17.17 5.42
C ARG A 203 -23.26 18.14 4.43
N LEU A 204 -22.06 18.62 4.76
CA LEU A 204 -21.21 19.40 3.89
C LEU A 204 -20.60 18.48 2.83
N GLN A 205 -20.71 18.87 1.57
CA GLN A 205 -20.04 18.24 0.43
C GLN A 205 -19.07 19.27 -0.16
N ALA A 206 -17.78 18.96 -0.07
CA ALA A 206 -16.68 19.76 -0.57
C ALA A 206 -15.58 18.86 -1.16
N PRO A 207 -14.75 19.39 -2.08
CA PRO A 207 -13.48 18.79 -2.44
C PRO A 207 -12.58 18.48 -1.23
N ARG A 208 -11.67 17.51 -1.37
CA ARG A 208 -10.70 17.15 -0.31
C ARG A 208 -9.63 18.22 -0.06
N PHE A 209 -9.44 19.10 -1.04
CA PHE A 209 -8.54 20.25 -1.03
C PHE A 209 -9.02 21.24 -2.08
N PHE A 210 -8.58 22.48 -1.99
CA PHE A 210 -8.81 23.52 -2.98
C PHE A 210 -7.50 23.93 -3.65
N VAL A 211 -7.57 24.54 -4.83
CA VAL A 211 -6.45 25.23 -5.47
C VAL A 211 -6.85 26.68 -5.70
N GLU A 212 -5.95 27.61 -5.40
CA GLU A 212 -6.11 29.03 -5.71
C GLU A 212 -6.56 29.25 -7.17
N LYS A 213 -7.40 30.26 -7.40
CA LYS A 213 -8.02 30.61 -8.69
C LYS A 213 -9.13 29.66 -9.19
N ASP A 214 -9.39 28.53 -8.52
CA ASP A 214 -10.50 27.64 -8.91
C ASP A 214 -11.88 28.26 -8.57
N GLU A 215 -12.88 27.91 -9.39
CA GLU A 215 -14.30 28.03 -9.05
C GLU A 215 -14.84 26.66 -8.62
N VAL A 216 -15.44 26.59 -7.44
CA VAL A 216 -15.96 25.36 -6.84
C VAL A 216 -17.42 25.51 -6.43
N VAL A 217 -18.16 24.40 -6.39
CA VAL A 217 -19.50 24.35 -5.80
C VAL A 217 -19.42 23.60 -4.48
N LEU A 218 -19.83 24.27 -3.41
CA LEU A 218 -20.05 23.68 -2.10
C LEU A 218 -21.52 23.34 -1.98
N SER A 219 -21.84 22.14 -1.49
CA SER A 219 -23.24 21.72 -1.31
C SER A 219 -23.53 21.32 0.13
N ALA A 220 -24.63 21.81 0.68
CA ALA A 220 -25.24 21.23 1.88
C ALA A 220 -26.31 20.23 1.45
N ILE A 221 -26.27 19.01 1.99
CA ILE A 221 -27.39 18.07 1.96
C ILE A 221 -27.98 18.06 3.37
N VAL A 222 -29.25 18.46 3.49
CA VAL A 222 -29.97 18.49 4.76
C VAL A 222 -31.02 17.37 4.74
N HIS A 223 -30.88 16.40 5.64
CA HIS A 223 -31.84 15.31 5.81
C HIS A 223 -32.80 15.63 6.97
N ASN A 224 -34.10 15.42 6.76
CA ASN A 224 -35.14 15.56 7.75
C ASN A 224 -35.74 14.19 8.10
N TYR A 225 -35.37 13.62 9.24
CA TYR A 225 -35.96 12.39 9.77
C TYR A 225 -37.11 12.63 10.78
N LEU A 226 -37.53 13.88 10.97
CA LEU A 226 -38.72 14.20 11.76
C LEU A 226 -40.00 13.74 11.02
N GLN A 227 -41.09 13.58 11.77
CA GLN A 227 -42.38 13.11 11.24
C GLN A 227 -43.15 14.19 10.45
N ALA A 228 -42.71 15.45 10.52
CA ALA A 228 -43.32 16.59 9.84
C ALA A 228 -42.39 17.17 8.76
N GLU A 229 -43.00 17.78 7.74
CA GLU A 229 -42.29 18.68 6.83
C GLU A 229 -41.73 19.87 7.63
N LYS A 230 -40.51 20.30 7.29
CA LYS A 230 -39.84 21.42 7.96
C LYS A 230 -39.33 22.44 6.96
N GLN A 231 -39.49 23.71 7.31
CA GLN A 231 -38.83 24.81 6.62
C GLN A 231 -37.48 25.06 7.30
N ALA A 232 -36.39 24.73 6.61
CA ALA A 232 -35.03 24.88 7.13
C ALA A 232 -34.35 26.11 6.53
N LYS A 233 -33.78 26.97 7.40
CA LYS A 233 -32.84 28.00 6.98
C LYS A 233 -31.44 27.39 6.95
N VAL A 234 -30.86 27.23 5.77
CA VAL A 234 -29.54 26.66 5.56
C VAL A 234 -28.55 27.78 5.30
N GLU A 235 -27.48 27.85 6.10
CA GLU A 235 -26.48 28.91 6.02
C GLU A 235 -25.09 28.31 5.75
N LEU A 236 -24.40 28.82 4.73
CA LEU A 236 -22.97 28.60 4.52
C LEU A 236 -22.20 29.81 5.07
N VAL A 237 -21.26 29.57 5.97
CA VAL A 237 -20.29 30.56 6.47
C VAL A 237 -18.89 30.14 6.01
N LEU A 238 -18.21 31.05 5.33
CA LEU A 238 -16.80 30.92 4.97
C LEU A 238 -15.98 31.73 5.97
N GLU A 239 -14.87 31.18 6.45
CA GLU A 239 -13.95 31.81 7.40
C GLU A 239 -12.50 31.78 6.84
N GLY A 240 -11.60 32.59 7.40
CA GLY A 240 -10.18 32.66 6.98
C GLY A 240 -9.94 33.45 5.67
N GLY A 241 -10.95 33.62 4.83
CA GLY A 241 -10.88 34.46 3.62
C GLY A 241 -10.03 33.89 2.49
N THR A 242 -9.83 32.58 2.47
CA THR A 242 -9.26 31.81 1.35
C THR A 242 -10.30 31.51 0.27
N LEU A 243 -11.60 31.47 0.64
CA LEU A 243 -12.73 31.39 -0.29
C LEU A 243 -13.63 32.63 -0.17
N ILE A 244 -14.26 33.01 -1.27
CA ILE A 244 -15.33 34.02 -1.34
C ILE A 244 -16.54 33.50 -2.15
N PRO A 245 -17.75 34.05 -1.98
CA PRO A 245 -18.88 33.77 -2.87
C PRO A 245 -18.57 34.18 -4.32
N ALA A 246 -18.95 33.36 -5.31
CA ALA A 246 -18.68 33.64 -6.73
C ALA A 246 -19.74 34.53 -7.40
N ASP A 247 -20.93 34.66 -6.80
CA ASP A 247 -22.07 35.41 -7.35
C ASP A 247 -22.43 36.62 -6.46
N PRO A 248 -22.25 37.86 -6.94
CA PRO A 248 -22.65 39.07 -6.23
C PRO A 248 -24.16 39.17 -5.93
N GLN A 249 -25.03 38.47 -6.66
CA GLN A 249 -26.48 38.49 -6.40
C GLN A 249 -26.88 37.71 -5.13
N SER A 250 -25.96 36.91 -4.58
CA SER A 250 -26.12 36.27 -3.27
C SER A 250 -25.66 37.12 -2.08
N LEU A 251 -25.08 38.30 -2.35
CA LEU A 251 -24.82 39.34 -1.36
C LEU A 251 -26.10 40.20 -1.16
N PRO A 252 -26.22 40.95 -0.05
CA PRO A 252 -27.38 41.78 0.21
C PRO A 252 -27.40 42.93 -0.81
N VAL A 253 -28.57 43.19 -1.40
CA VAL A 253 -28.73 44.24 -2.42
C VAL A 253 -28.40 45.60 -1.80
N GLY A 254 -27.26 46.18 -2.22
CA GLY A 254 -26.74 47.45 -1.70
C GLY A 254 -25.37 47.39 -1.02
N ALA A 255 -24.73 46.21 -0.94
CA ALA A 255 -23.41 46.05 -0.32
C ALA A 255 -22.32 46.97 -0.91
N THR A 256 -21.62 47.67 -0.02
CA THR A 256 -20.46 48.53 -0.30
C THR A 256 -19.16 47.72 -0.47
N ASP A 257 -18.11 48.33 -1.03
CA ASP A 257 -16.80 47.67 -1.19
C ASP A 257 -16.22 47.15 0.16
N ALA A 258 -16.53 47.82 1.28
CA ALA A 258 -16.15 47.38 2.62
C ALA A 258 -16.98 46.18 3.13
N GLU A 259 -18.22 46.02 2.66
CA GLU A 259 -19.04 44.83 2.94
C GLU A 259 -18.64 43.64 2.06
N ILE A 260 -18.11 43.91 0.86
CA ILE A 260 -17.43 42.91 0.02
C ILE A 260 -16.10 42.48 0.68
N GLU A 261 -15.35 43.39 1.30
CA GLU A 261 -14.16 43.04 2.08
C GLU A 261 -14.50 42.23 3.35
N ASN A 262 -15.64 42.53 3.99
CA ASN A 262 -16.21 41.74 5.08
C ASN A 262 -16.92 40.44 4.63
N ALA A 263 -17.02 40.15 3.33
CA ALA A 263 -17.60 38.89 2.83
C ALA A 263 -16.78 37.64 3.27
N ARG A 264 -15.59 37.86 3.85
CA ARG A 264 -14.77 36.89 4.60
C ARG A 264 -15.47 36.20 5.78
N ASN A 265 -16.66 36.67 6.19
CA ASN A 265 -17.52 36.07 7.21
C ASN A 265 -18.99 35.94 6.73
N PHE A 266 -19.25 35.93 5.42
CA PHE A 266 -20.62 36.03 4.91
C PHE A 266 -21.43 34.76 5.17
N ALA A 267 -22.61 34.91 5.79
CA ALA A 267 -23.59 33.84 5.97
C ALA A 267 -24.55 33.79 4.76
N LEU A 268 -24.25 32.94 3.78
CA LEU A 268 -25.10 32.72 2.60
C LEU A 268 -26.33 31.89 2.99
N GLY A 269 -27.36 32.55 3.54
CA GLY A 269 -28.61 31.91 3.95
C GLY A 269 -29.57 31.64 2.79
N GLN A 270 -30.06 30.40 2.67
CA GLN A 270 -31.20 30.03 1.81
C GLN A 270 -32.24 29.26 2.63
N THR A 271 -33.53 29.53 2.39
CA THR A 271 -34.63 28.81 3.03
C THR A 271 -35.16 27.73 2.09
N VAL A 272 -35.21 26.49 2.55
CA VAL A 272 -35.74 25.34 1.80
C VAL A 272 -36.77 24.57 2.61
N THR A 273 -37.78 24.05 1.92
CA THR A 273 -38.77 23.14 2.51
C THR A 273 -38.30 21.70 2.32
N ILE A 274 -38.26 20.92 3.41
CA ILE A 274 -37.76 19.54 3.43
C ILE A 274 -38.89 18.61 3.91
N PRO A 275 -39.41 17.72 3.04
CA PRO A 275 -40.43 16.75 3.42
C PRO A 275 -40.03 15.86 4.60
N ALA A 276 -41.01 15.33 5.33
CA ALA A 276 -40.79 14.33 6.37
C ALA A 276 -40.11 13.07 5.79
N GLY A 277 -39.02 12.63 6.40
CA GLY A 277 -38.19 11.52 5.89
C GLY A 277 -37.41 11.86 4.61
N GLY A 278 -37.43 13.11 4.15
CA GLY A 278 -36.82 13.57 2.90
C GLY A 278 -35.46 14.25 3.08
N GLU A 279 -34.92 14.73 1.96
CA GLU A 279 -33.69 15.52 1.93
C GLU A 279 -33.80 16.68 0.94
N ALA A 280 -33.06 17.76 1.20
CA ALA A 280 -32.89 18.88 0.29
C ALA A 280 -31.40 19.19 0.10
N ARG A 281 -31.03 19.58 -1.13
CA ARG A 281 -29.68 20.00 -1.48
C ARG A 281 -29.67 21.50 -1.78
N VAL A 282 -28.71 22.21 -1.18
CA VAL A 282 -28.45 23.63 -1.40
C VAL A 282 -27.02 23.80 -1.90
N ASP A 283 -26.84 24.54 -2.99
CA ASP A 283 -25.56 24.72 -3.66
C ASP A 283 -25.13 26.19 -3.65
N TRP A 284 -23.85 26.44 -3.33
CA TRP A 284 -23.22 27.75 -3.43
C TRP A 284 -21.95 27.67 -4.25
N ARG A 285 -21.81 28.55 -5.25
CA ARG A 285 -20.57 28.68 -6.00
C ARG A 285 -19.61 29.61 -5.27
N CYS A 286 -18.37 29.17 -5.07
CA CYS A 286 -17.32 29.91 -4.39
C CYS A 286 -16.08 30.02 -5.28
N LYS A 287 -15.29 31.08 -5.09
CA LYS A 287 -13.97 31.29 -5.69
C LYS A 287 -12.90 31.11 -4.65
N VAL A 288 -11.83 30.42 -5.01
CA VAL A 288 -10.65 30.25 -4.17
C VAL A 288 -9.68 31.38 -4.50
N VAL A 289 -9.38 32.24 -3.53
CA VAL A 289 -8.66 33.52 -3.75
C VAL A 289 -7.28 33.60 -3.12
N ALA A 290 -6.97 32.73 -2.16
CA ALA A 290 -5.68 32.66 -1.49
C ALA A 290 -5.41 31.25 -0.97
N GLU A 291 -4.13 30.89 -0.86
CA GLU A 291 -3.69 29.66 -0.20
C GLU A 291 -3.83 29.69 1.33
N GLY A 292 -3.66 28.53 1.97
CA GLY A 292 -3.73 28.38 3.42
C GLY A 292 -4.79 27.35 3.80
N ASP A 293 -5.55 27.64 4.86
CA ASP A 293 -6.66 26.79 5.30
C ASP A 293 -8.01 27.45 4.98
N ALA A 294 -8.95 26.62 4.53
CA ALA A 294 -10.35 26.98 4.30
C ALA A 294 -11.21 26.39 5.41
N VAL A 295 -11.65 27.23 6.35
CA VAL A 295 -12.61 26.84 7.39
C VAL A 295 -14.02 27.10 6.85
N ILE A 296 -14.80 26.03 6.72
CA ILE A 296 -16.14 26.05 6.11
C ILE A 296 -17.13 25.54 7.14
N THR A 297 -18.11 26.38 7.51
CA THR A 297 -19.18 26.03 8.43
C THR A 297 -20.53 26.01 7.69
N MET A 298 -21.27 24.91 7.77
CA MET A 298 -22.65 24.81 7.28
C MET A 298 -23.61 24.59 8.43
N LYS A 299 -24.73 25.33 8.42
CA LYS A 299 -25.80 25.24 9.42
C LYS A 299 -27.12 24.92 8.75
N ALA A 300 -27.96 24.12 9.37
CA ALA A 300 -29.36 23.92 9.03
C ALA A 300 -30.20 24.19 10.29
N LEU A 301 -31.02 25.23 10.22
CA LEU A 301 -31.79 25.75 11.34
C LEU A 301 -33.29 25.48 11.12
N THR A 302 -33.97 24.87 12.09
CA THR A 302 -35.45 24.75 12.11
C THR A 302 -36.03 25.23 13.44
N ASP A 303 -37.36 25.15 13.55
CA ASP A 303 -38.17 25.43 14.73
C ASP A 303 -38.07 24.36 15.84
N GLU A 304 -37.51 23.17 15.56
CA GLU A 304 -37.53 22.01 16.47
C GLU A 304 -36.14 21.43 16.73
N GLU A 305 -35.43 21.00 15.67
CA GLU A 305 -34.04 20.54 15.76
C GLU A 305 -33.18 21.30 14.75
N SER A 306 -31.94 21.60 15.13
CA SER A 306 -30.96 22.24 14.25
C SER A 306 -29.64 21.49 14.30
N ASP A 307 -28.90 21.54 13.20
CA ASP A 307 -27.58 20.93 13.10
C ASP A 307 -26.59 21.87 12.41
N ALA A 308 -25.34 21.81 12.83
CA ALA A 308 -24.26 22.57 12.20
C ALA A 308 -22.99 21.72 12.17
N MET A 309 -22.18 21.90 11.13
CA MET A 309 -20.87 21.29 11.03
C MET A 309 -19.84 22.24 10.46
N GLN A 310 -18.61 22.14 10.97
CA GLN A 310 -17.45 22.88 10.52
C GLN A 310 -16.36 21.88 10.09
N GLN A 311 -15.74 22.12 8.94
CA GLN A 311 -14.56 21.37 8.49
C GLN A 311 -13.51 22.32 7.95
N THR A 312 -12.24 21.93 8.08
CA THR A 312 -11.08 22.66 7.58
C THR A 312 -10.48 21.89 6.41
N PHE A 313 -10.19 22.58 5.31
CA PHE A 313 -9.61 21.99 4.10
C PHE A 313 -8.35 22.75 3.68
N PRO A 314 -7.29 22.07 3.23
CA PRO A 314 -6.10 22.75 2.72
C PRO A 314 -6.39 23.40 1.36
N VAL A 315 -5.84 24.60 1.17
CA VAL A 315 -5.88 25.36 -0.08
C VAL A 315 -4.46 25.51 -0.61
N TYR A 316 -4.17 24.85 -1.73
CA TYR A 316 -2.87 24.91 -2.38
C TYR A 316 -2.76 26.12 -3.31
N VAL A 317 -1.54 26.62 -3.47
CA VAL A 317 -1.17 27.60 -4.52
C VAL A 317 -1.58 27.13 -5.92
N HIS A 318 -1.97 28.08 -6.77
CA HIS A 318 -2.09 27.82 -8.20
C HIS A 318 -0.70 27.72 -8.84
N GLY A 319 -0.11 26.53 -8.77
CA GLY A 319 1.21 26.29 -9.34
C GLY A 319 1.70 24.87 -9.12
N PHE A 320 2.95 24.63 -9.50
CA PHE A 320 3.65 23.37 -9.29
C PHE A 320 5.11 23.66 -8.96
N LEU A 321 5.72 22.82 -8.13
CA LEU A 321 7.16 22.90 -7.89
C LEU A 321 7.89 22.48 -9.17
N LYS A 322 8.59 23.42 -9.80
CA LYS A 322 9.37 23.19 -11.02
C LYS A 322 10.86 23.16 -10.69
N THR A 323 11.48 22.00 -10.85
CA THR A 323 12.95 21.85 -10.80
C THR A 323 13.50 21.81 -12.22
N GLU A 324 14.35 22.79 -12.57
CA GLU A 324 15.15 22.75 -13.79
C GLU A 324 16.59 22.39 -13.44
N SER A 325 17.05 21.24 -13.95
CA SER A 325 18.38 20.71 -13.66
C SER A 325 19.29 20.87 -14.86
N PHE A 326 20.43 21.54 -14.65
CA PHE A 326 21.47 21.71 -15.65
C PHE A 326 22.75 21.03 -15.17
N SER A 327 23.52 20.46 -16.09
CA SER A 327 24.80 19.82 -15.81
C SER A 327 25.81 20.17 -16.90
N GLY A 328 27.08 20.30 -16.52
CA GLY A 328 28.17 20.57 -17.44
C GLY A 328 29.50 20.11 -16.86
N VAL A 329 30.56 20.20 -17.67
CA VAL A 329 31.94 19.94 -17.25
C VAL A 329 32.81 21.06 -17.77
N VAL A 330 33.66 21.62 -16.90
CA VAL A 330 34.77 22.48 -17.32
C VAL A 330 35.98 21.58 -17.46
N ARG A 331 36.49 21.37 -18.69
CA ARG A 331 37.65 20.50 -18.92
C ARG A 331 38.93 21.23 -18.50
N ALA A 332 39.99 20.48 -18.21
CA ALA A 332 41.27 21.05 -17.75
C ALA A 332 41.96 22.04 -18.73
N LYS A 333 41.46 22.21 -19.96
CA LYS A 333 41.92 23.20 -20.95
C LYS A 333 41.00 24.43 -21.05
N GLU A 334 39.90 24.45 -20.31
CA GLU A 334 38.87 25.48 -20.28
C GLU A 334 38.91 26.18 -18.92
N SER A 335 38.67 27.49 -18.89
CA SER A 335 38.67 28.28 -17.65
C SER A 335 37.27 28.64 -17.13
N SER A 336 36.22 28.39 -17.93
CA SER A 336 34.84 28.75 -17.61
C SER A 336 33.85 27.92 -18.42
N GLY A 337 32.67 27.66 -17.85
CA GLY A 337 31.47 27.22 -18.57
C GLY A 337 30.33 28.21 -18.35
N VAL A 338 29.34 28.22 -19.24
CA VAL A 338 28.14 29.08 -19.17
C VAL A 338 26.89 28.19 -19.19
N ILE A 339 25.91 28.53 -18.37
CA ILE A 339 24.57 27.91 -18.35
C ILE A 339 23.56 29.06 -18.29
N ASP A 340 22.73 29.16 -19.33
CA ASP A 340 21.65 30.14 -19.39
C ASP A 340 20.39 29.58 -18.71
N ILE A 341 19.87 30.31 -17.72
CA ILE A 341 18.68 29.91 -16.95
C ILE A 341 17.58 30.96 -17.12
N THR A 342 16.44 30.56 -17.64
CA THR A 342 15.26 31.44 -17.78
C THR A 342 14.47 31.43 -16.48
N VAL A 343 14.51 32.53 -15.74
CA VAL A 343 13.79 32.69 -14.47
C VAL A 343 12.35 33.18 -14.75
N PRO A 344 11.29 32.40 -14.47
CA PRO A 344 9.91 32.82 -14.75
C PRO A 344 9.49 34.04 -13.93
N ALA A 345 8.67 34.92 -14.51
CA ALA A 345 8.14 36.10 -13.81
C ALA A 345 7.11 35.70 -12.74
N ASP A 346 6.24 34.73 -13.04
CA ASP A 346 5.16 34.26 -12.15
C ASP A 346 5.63 33.35 -11.00
N ARG A 347 6.95 33.22 -10.79
CA ARG A 347 7.53 32.46 -9.68
C ARG A 347 7.27 33.17 -8.35
N ARG A 348 7.26 32.39 -7.27
CA ARG A 348 7.33 32.91 -5.90
C ARG A 348 8.77 33.22 -5.48
N PRO A 349 9.16 34.49 -5.29
CA PRO A 349 10.57 34.83 -5.09
C PRO A 349 11.19 34.20 -3.85
N GLU A 350 10.43 34.11 -2.76
CA GLU A 350 10.81 33.55 -1.47
C GLU A 350 10.93 32.01 -1.47
N GLN A 351 10.27 31.33 -2.41
CA GLN A 351 10.38 29.88 -2.63
C GLN A 351 11.35 29.51 -3.76
N THR A 352 11.88 30.50 -4.50
CA THR A 352 12.82 30.25 -5.61
C THR A 352 14.22 30.00 -5.07
N ARG A 353 14.81 28.83 -5.38
CA ARG A 353 16.20 28.51 -5.05
C ARG A 353 17.00 28.12 -6.28
N LEU A 354 18.18 28.73 -6.43
CA LEU A 354 19.23 28.25 -7.33
C LEU A 354 20.29 27.54 -6.48
N GLU A 355 20.56 26.26 -6.75
CA GLU A 355 21.66 25.52 -6.13
C GLU A 355 22.69 25.17 -7.20
N VAL A 356 23.91 25.69 -7.06
CA VAL A 356 25.04 25.34 -7.94
C VAL A 356 25.91 24.32 -7.23
N ARG A 357 26.00 23.12 -7.80
CA ARG A 357 26.92 22.07 -7.33
C ARG A 357 28.05 21.90 -8.33
N TYR A 358 29.27 21.89 -7.83
CA TYR A 358 30.45 21.55 -8.61
C TYR A 358 31.28 20.54 -7.83
N SER A 359 31.93 19.63 -8.56
CA SER A 359 32.93 18.73 -8.00
C SER A 359 34.18 18.80 -8.87
N PRO A 360 35.39 18.88 -8.29
CA PRO A 360 36.63 18.82 -9.06
C PRO A 360 36.87 17.44 -9.71
N THR A 361 36.05 16.43 -9.40
CA THR A 361 36.21 15.06 -9.88
C THR A 361 34.90 14.27 -9.83
N LEU A 362 34.71 13.33 -10.76
CA LEU A 362 33.59 12.36 -10.71
C LEU A 362 33.74 11.35 -9.56
N ALA A 363 34.88 11.31 -8.87
CA ALA A 363 35.15 10.43 -7.73
C ALA A 363 34.05 10.45 -6.65
N GLY A 364 33.55 11.63 -6.29
CA GLY A 364 32.47 11.78 -5.30
C GLY A 364 31.16 11.11 -5.71
N ALA A 365 30.78 11.21 -7.00
CA ALA A 365 29.55 10.59 -7.50
C ALA A 365 29.64 9.05 -7.51
N MET A 366 30.83 8.50 -7.80
CA MET A 366 31.03 7.04 -7.83
C MET A 366 30.90 6.40 -6.43
N VAL A 367 31.36 7.08 -5.37
CA VAL A 367 31.30 6.55 -4.00
C VAL A 367 29.95 6.71 -3.31
N ASP A 368 29.06 7.57 -3.80
CA ASP A 368 27.74 7.77 -3.20
C ASP A 368 26.78 6.61 -3.55
N ALA A 369 26.91 6.00 -4.72
CA ALA A 369 26.03 4.90 -5.18
C ALA A 369 26.40 3.50 -4.61
N LEU A 370 27.63 3.31 -4.12
CA LEU A 370 28.12 1.97 -3.75
C LEU A 370 27.44 1.30 -2.55
N PRO A 371 27.13 1.97 -1.43
CA PRO A 371 26.66 1.25 -0.23
C PRO A 371 25.39 0.43 -0.46
N TYR A 372 24.49 0.93 -1.33
CA TYR A 372 23.29 0.21 -1.75
C TYR A 372 23.61 -1.12 -2.46
N LEU A 373 24.66 -1.15 -3.30
CA LEU A 373 25.12 -2.36 -4.00
C LEU A 373 25.80 -3.36 -3.06
N VAL A 374 26.43 -2.85 -1.99
CA VAL A 374 27.22 -3.64 -1.02
C VAL A 374 26.33 -4.37 -0.02
N GLU A 375 25.30 -3.70 0.51
CA GLU A 375 24.54 -4.18 1.68
C GLU A 375 23.18 -4.82 1.33
N TYR A 376 22.85 -5.00 0.05
CA TYR A 376 21.58 -5.58 -0.40
C TYR A 376 21.27 -6.94 0.29
N PRO A 377 20.12 -7.14 0.95
CA PRO A 377 19.94 -8.20 1.95
C PRO A 377 19.54 -9.58 1.39
N TYR A 378 19.85 -9.85 0.13
CA TYR A 378 19.48 -11.08 -0.58
C TYR A 378 20.73 -11.77 -1.17
N GLY A 379 20.62 -13.07 -1.45
CA GLY A 379 21.75 -13.96 -1.79
C GLY A 379 21.66 -14.65 -3.15
N CYS A 380 20.95 -14.05 -4.12
CA CYS A 380 20.93 -14.57 -5.49
C CYS A 380 22.33 -14.47 -6.14
N THR A 381 22.63 -15.31 -7.12
CA THR A 381 23.94 -15.35 -7.80
C THR A 381 24.36 -13.98 -8.35
N GLU A 382 23.42 -13.25 -8.97
CA GLU A 382 23.65 -11.89 -9.50
C GLU A 382 23.98 -10.88 -8.40
N GLN A 383 23.41 -11.04 -7.21
CA GLN A 383 23.66 -10.15 -6.07
C GLN A 383 25.03 -10.42 -5.46
N THR A 384 25.41 -11.70 -5.31
CA THR A 384 26.76 -12.09 -4.87
C THR A 384 27.85 -11.44 -5.74
N LEU A 385 27.64 -11.41 -7.07
CA LEU A 385 28.50 -10.70 -8.02
C LEU A 385 28.48 -9.16 -7.80
N ASN A 386 27.29 -8.58 -7.77
CA ASN A 386 27.08 -7.13 -7.69
C ASN A 386 27.53 -6.50 -6.35
N ARG A 387 27.76 -7.29 -5.30
CA ARG A 387 28.30 -6.79 -4.02
C ARG A 387 29.78 -6.39 -4.10
N PHE A 388 30.60 -7.11 -4.86
CA PHE A 388 32.04 -6.85 -4.91
C PHE A 388 32.53 -6.23 -6.23
N VAL A 389 31.99 -6.62 -7.39
CA VAL A 389 32.52 -6.15 -8.69
C VAL A 389 32.47 -4.62 -8.83
N PRO A 390 31.34 -3.92 -8.55
CA PRO A 390 31.29 -2.45 -8.62
C PRO A 390 32.22 -1.76 -7.61
N THR A 391 32.37 -2.36 -6.42
CA THR A 391 33.22 -1.88 -5.34
C THR A 391 34.69 -1.90 -5.73
N VAL A 392 35.19 -3.00 -6.32
CA VAL A 392 36.56 -3.10 -6.82
C VAL A 392 36.82 -2.14 -7.97
N ILE A 393 35.93 -2.12 -8.97
CA ILE A 393 36.06 -1.23 -10.13
C ILE A 393 36.18 0.22 -9.66
N THR A 394 35.33 0.64 -8.72
CA THR A 394 35.36 2.01 -8.19
C THR A 394 36.64 2.27 -7.41
N GLN A 395 37.05 1.39 -6.48
CA GLN A 395 38.29 1.58 -5.73
C GLN A 395 39.52 1.67 -6.65
N ASN A 396 39.61 0.84 -7.69
CA ASN A 396 40.68 0.90 -8.68
C ASN A 396 40.64 2.19 -9.52
N ILE A 397 39.47 2.68 -9.92
CA ILE A 397 39.34 3.97 -10.60
C ILE A 397 39.83 5.10 -9.69
N LEU A 398 39.39 5.14 -8.43
CA LEU A 398 39.83 6.15 -7.45
C LEU A 398 41.36 6.13 -7.27
N ARG A 399 41.98 4.96 -7.11
CA ARG A 399 43.44 4.81 -7.01
C ARG A 399 44.15 5.29 -8.29
N ARG A 400 43.64 4.93 -9.47
CA ARG A 400 44.18 5.37 -10.78
C ARG A 400 44.02 6.88 -11.01
N MET A 401 43.01 7.51 -10.42
CA MET A 401 42.83 8.98 -10.43
C MET A 401 43.77 9.71 -9.47
N GLY A 402 44.54 9.01 -8.62
CA GLY A 402 45.46 9.61 -7.66
C GLY A 402 44.77 10.39 -6.54
N VAL A 403 43.48 10.13 -6.29
CA VAL A 403 42.70 10.82 -5.26
C VAL A 403 42.83 10.11 -3.91
N ASN A 404 42.99 10.87 -2.84
CA ASN A 404 43.03 10.35 -1.48
C ASN A 404 41.62 9.90 -1.05
N LEU A 405 41.49 8.61 -0.72
CA LEU A 405 40.21 8.00 -0.30
C LEU A 405 39.65 8.65 0.97
N ALA A 406 40.50 9.00 1.93
CA ALA A 406 40.06 9.66 3.18
C ALA A 406 39.54 11.08 2.93
N ASP A 407 40.18 11.84 2.03
CA ASP A 407 39.75 13.20 1.68
C ASP A 407 38.42 13.22 0.93
N ILE A 408 38.11 12.14 0.17
CA ILE A 408 36.79 11.96 -0.47
C ILE A 408 35.75 11.55 0.57
N GLN A 409 36.07 10.60 1.45
CA GLN A 409 35.17 10.16 2.52
C GLN A 409 34.74 11.34 3.41
N ALA A 410 35.67 12.24 3.74
CA ALA A 410 35.40 13.44 4.51
C ALA A 410 34.59 14.52 3.75
N LYS A 411 34.46 14.41 2.43
CA LYS A 411 33.77 15.37 1.54
C LYS A 411 32.54 14.76 0.84
N ARG A 412 31.85 13.82 1.49
CA ARG A 412 30.55 13.30 1.03
C ARG A 412 29.47 14.40 1.10
N THR A 413 29.26 15.10 -0.02
CA THR A 413 28.27 16.18 -0.15
C THR A 413 26.88 15.71 -0.62
N ASN A 414 26.73 14.42 -0.94
CA ASN A 414 25.60 13.82 -1.67
C ASN A 414 25.26 14.56 -2.97
N LEU A 415 25.66 14.01 -4.11
CA LEU A 415 25.42 14.62 -5.42
C LEU A 415 24.02 14.36 -6.01
N ASN A 416 23.10 13.71 -5.30
CA ASN A 416 21.72 13.47 -5.76
C ASN A 416 20.96 14.79 -6.02
N ALA A 417 20.67 15.08 -7.29
CA ALA A 417 20.00 16.31 -7.71
C ALA A 417 18.55 16.48 -7.18
N GLN A 418 17.92 15.40 -6.69
CA GLN A 418 16.58 15.47 -6.08
C GLN A 418 16.61 15.98 -4.63
N GLU A 419 17.74 15.85 -3.94
CA GLU A 419 17.87 16.24 -2.53
C GLU A 419 18.39 17.65 -2.42
N ILE A 420 17.48 18.61 -2.35
CA ILE A 420 17.74 20.06 -2.35
C ILE A 420 17.93 20.52 -0.90
N GLY A 421 19.04 21.21 -0.58
CA GLY A 421 19.28 21.71 0.79
C GLY A 421 20.70 22.18 1.08
N ASP A 422 21.02 22.27 2.38
CA ASP A 422 22.39 22.38 2.91
C ASP A 422 23.10 21.01 2.86
N ASP A 423 24.39 20.97 2.54
CA ASP A 423 25.11 19.71 2.32
C ASP A 423 25.39 18.95 3.62
N VAL A 424 25.66 19.65 4.72
CA VAL A 424 25.84 19.06 6.05
C VAL A 424 24.52 18.48 6.58
N GLU A 425 23.39 19.16 6.39
CA GLU A 425 22.08 18.61 6.76
C GLU A 425 21.66 17.41 5.90
N ARG A 426 21.94 17.40 4.59
CA ARG A 426 21.72 16.21 3.75
C ARG A 426 22.59 15.03 4.19
N ALA A 427 23.87 15.26 4.47
CA ALA A 427 24.76 14.23 4.98
C ALA A 427 24.26 13.61 6.30
N LYS A 428 23.64 14.41 7.19
CA LYS A 428 22.99 13.91 8.42
C LYS A 428 21.73 13.07 8.17
N GLN A 429 21.02 13.28 7.06
CA GLN A 429 19.87 12.46 6.67
C GLN A 429 20.31 11.09 6.10
N TRP A 430 21.50 11.02 5.52
CA TRP A 430 22.10 9.82 4.90
C TRP A 430 22.68 8.77 5.89
N LYS A 431 22.19 8.73 7.13
CA LYS A 431 22.60 7.80 8.20
C LYS A 431 22.31 6.32 7.94
N HIS A 432 21.70 5.95 6.82
CA HIS A 432 21.48 4.54 6.50
C HIS A 432 22.77 3.82 6.08
N TRP A 433 23.81 4.54 5.64
CA TRP A 433 24.98 3.94 4.99
C TRP A 433 26.33 4.61 5.39
N ASP A 434 26.56 4.77 6.69
CA ASP A 434 27.82 5.30 7.25
C ASP A 434 29.05 4.47 6.83
N ARG A 435 28.85 3.17 6.51
CA ARG A 435 29.88 2.27 6.01
C ARG A 435 29.87 2.22 4.49
N ASN A 436 30.99 2.60 3.87
CA ASN A 436 31.25 2.33 2.46
C ASN A 436 32.59 1.60 2.33
N PRO A 437 32.61 0.33 1.87
CA PRO A 437 33.83 -0.46 1.80
C PRO A 437 34.86 0.10 0.82
N ALA A 438 34.48 0.88 -0.20
CA ALA A 438 35.42 1.36 -1.21
C ALA A 438 36.55 2.25 -0.66
N PHE A 439 36.37 2.83 0.53
CA PHE A 439 37.41 3.60 1.23
C PHE A 439 38.37 2.74 2.08
N ASP A 440 38.06 1.46 2.30
CA ASP A 440 38.81 0.51 3.12
C ASP A 440 39.33 -0.64 2.26
N GLU A 441 40.62 -0.62 1.93
CA GLU A 441 41.26 -1.64 1.08
C GLU A 441 41.12 -3.06 1.68
N ALA A 442 41.17 -3.21 3.00
CA ALA A 442 41.07 -4.51 3.67
C ALA A 442 39.63 -5.06 3.64
N GLU A 443 38.63 -4.19 3.77
CA GLU A 443 37.22 -4.59 3.61
C GLU A 443 36.91 -4.97 2.16
N VAL A 444 37.42 -4.25 1.16
CA VAL A 444 37.27 -4.66 -0.25
C VAL A 444 37.94 -6.01 -0.51
N GLU A 445 39.18 -6.23 -0.06
CA GLU A 445 39.85 -7.52 -0.21
C GLU A 445 39.03 -8.66 0.43
N ARG A 446 38.50 -8.44 1.64
CA ARG A 446 37.63 -9.39 2.34
C ARG A 446 36.35 -9.69 1.55
N MET A 447 35.69 -8.67 1.01
CA MET A 447 34.49 -8.81 0.20
C MET A 447 34.74 -9.56 -1.10
N VAL A 448 35.83 -9.24 -1.81
CA VAL A 448 36.25 -9.91 -3.04
C VAL A 448 36.50 -11.39 -2.78
N LYS A 449 37.30 -11.71 -1.75
CA LYS A 449 37.64 -13.08 -1.39
C LYS A 449 36.40 -13.90 -1.03
N GLN A 450 35.43 -13.30 -0.34
CA GLN A 450 34.16 -13.94 -0.02
C GLN A 450 33.27 -14.11 -1.26
N GLY A 451 33.09 -13.06 -2.07
CA GLY A 451 32.25 -13.10 -3.27
C GLY A 451 32.75 -14.06 -4.35
N VAL A 452 34.07 -14.12 -4.60
CA VAL A 452 34.69 -15.10 -5.52
C VAL A 452 34.50 -16.53 -4.99
N LYS A 453 34.66 -16.76 -3.68
CA LYS A 453 34.41 -18.06 -3.05
C LYS A 453 32.95 -18.49 -3.17
N ASP A 454 32.01 -17.59 -2.92
CA ASP A 454 30.58 -17.89 -2.96
C ASP A 454 30.11 -18.14 -4.39
N LEU A 455 30.53 -17.32 -5.37
CA LEU A 455 30.26 -17.59 -6.79
C LEU A 455 30.85 -18.91 -7.27
N THR A 456 32.05 -19.29 -6.78
CA THR A 456 32.64 -20.61 -7.07
C THR A 456 31.80 -21.74 -6.50
N ALA A 457 31.25 -21.58 -5.29
CA ALA A 457 30.36 -22.56 -4.67
C ALA A 457 28.95 -22.59 -5.31
N MET A 458 28.53 -21.50 -5.98
CA MET A 458 27.28 -21.40 -6.74
C MET A 458 27.39 -21.99 -8.16
N GLN A 459 28.60 -22.32 -8.65
CA GLN A 459 28.77 -22.91 -9.98
C GLN A 459 28.26 -24.35 -10.00
N LEU A 460 27.40 -24.66 -10.96
CA LEU A 460 26.83 -26.00 -11.12
C LEU A 460 27.82 -26.95 -11.80
N SER A 461 27.58 -28.26 -11.71
CA SER A 461 28.49 -29.30 -12.21
C SER A 461 28.66 -29.31 -13.74
N ASP A 462 27.76 -28.66 -14.48
CA ASP A 462 27.90 -28.42 -15.91
C ASP A 462 28.79 -27.19 -16.23
N GLY A 463 29.15 -26.39 -15.24
CA GLY A 463 29.97 -25.18 -15.35
C GLY A 463 29.19 -23.87 -15.47
N GLY A 464 27.86 -23.90 -15.51
CA GLY A 464 27.03 -22.68 -15.54
C GLY A 464 26.56 -22.22 -14.15
N TRP A 465 25.70 -21.22 -14.13
CA TRP A 465 25.07 -20.67 -12.93
C TRP A 465 23.55 -20.55 -13.06
N GLY A 466 22.83 -20.94 -12.02
CA GLY A 466 21.40 -20.66 -11.83
C GLY A 466 21.17 -19.37 -11.02
N TRP A 467 19.91 -19.00 -10.84
CA TRP A 467 19.51 -17.80 -10.07
C TRP A 467 19.88 -17.87 -8.59
N PHE A 468 19.90 -19.08 -8.03
CA PHE A 468 20.27 -19.38 -6.65
C PHE A 468 21.25 -20.57 -6.60
N SER A 469 21.77 -20.86 -5.41
CA SER A 469 22.41 -22.14 -5.08
C SER A 469 21.43 -23.07 -4.35
N GLY A 470 21.32 -24.33 -4.79
CA GLY A 470 20.50 -25.30 -4.10
C GLY A 470 20.35 -26.63 -4.84
N TRP A 471 19.69 -27.58 -4.20
CA TRP A 471 19.27 -28.82 -4.86
C TRP A 471 18.12 -28.52 -5.82
N GLY A 472 18.24 -28.97 -7.08
CA GLY A 472 17.26 -28.69 -8.13
C GLY A 472 17.50 -27.39 -8.93
N GLU A 473 18.59 -26.66 -8.66
CA GLU A 473 19.01 -25.52 -9.48
C GLU A 473 19.60 -25.95 -10.82
N HIS A 474 19.41 -25.13 -11.85
CA HIS A 474 19.84 -25.38 -13.23
C HIS A 474 20.49 -24.14 -13.83
N SER A 475 21.49 -24.35 -14.69
CA SER A 475 22.23 -23.26 -15.33
C SER A 475 21.34 -22.47 -16.30
N TYR A 476 21.32 -21.15 -16.16
CA TYR A 476 20.51 -20.24 -16.97
C TYR A 476 21.41 -19.34 -17.82
N PRO A 477 21.10 -19.09 -19.11
CA PRO A 477 22.02 -18.39 -20.02
C PRO A 477 22.28 -16.94 -19.60
N HIS A 478 21.24 -16.18 -19.23
CA HIS A 478 21.40 -14.81 -18.73
C HIS A 478 22.32 -14.76 -17.51
N THR A 479 22.00 -15.50 -16.45
CA THR A 479 22.76 -15.50 -15.19
C THR A 479 24.19 -15.99 -15.38
N THR A 480 24.41 -17.03 -16.21
CA THR A 480 25.75 -17.51 -16.56
C THR A 480 26.54 -16.44 -17.32
N ALA A 481 25.92 -15.73 -18.26
CA ALA A 481 26.56 -14.63 -19.00
C ALA A 481 26.90 -13.44 -18.09
N VAL A 482 26.00 -13.06 -17.18
CA VAL A 482 26.22 -12.01 -16.16
C VAL A 482 27.40 -12.36 -15.27
N VAL A 483 27.47 -13.59 -14.74
CA VAL A 483 28.60 -14.03 -13.91
C VAL A 483 29.91 -14.07 -14.69
N VAL A 484 29.92 -14.67 -15.89
CA VAL A 484 31.13 -14.69 -16.75
C VAL A 484 31.62 -13.29 -17.06
N HIS A 485 30.72 -12.35 -17.40
CA HIS A 485 31.09 -10.97 -17.68
C HIS A 485 31.63 -10.24 -16.44
N GLY A 486 30.97 -10.38 -15.29
CA GLY A 486 31.43 -9.75 -14.05
C GLY A 486 32.75 -10.33 -13.52
N LEU A 487 33.00 -11.63 -13.72
CA LEU A 487 34.29 -12.25 -13.41
C LEU A 487 35.41 -11.76 -14.36
N GLN A 488 35.12 -11.55 -15.66
CA GLN A 488 36.05 -10.90 -16.58
C GLN A 488 36.37 -9.46 -16.16
N LEU A 489 35.36 -8.68 -15.75
CA LEU A 489 35.56 -7.33 -15.23
C LEU A 489 36.38 -7.34 -13.94
N ALA A 490 36.16 -8.29 -13.03
CA ALA A 490 36.95 -8.47 -11.83
C ALA A 490 38.41 -8.79 -12.15
N GLN A 491 38.67 -9.73 -13.06
CA GLN A 491 40.02 -10.10 -13.50
C GLN A 491 40.77 -8.93 -14.17
N ALA A 492 40.08 -8.12 -14.98
CA ALA A 492 40.61 -6.89 -15.57
C ALA A 492 40.86 -5.76 -14.55
N ASN A 493 40.43 -5.96 -13.30
CA ASN A 493 40.61 -5.08 -12.15
C ASN A 493 41.42 -5.78 -11.03
N ASP A 494 42.36 -6.63 -11.44
CA ASP A 494 43.38 -7.24 -10.58
C ASP A 494 42.84 -8.21 -9.50
N VAL A 495 41.61 -8.70 -9.65
CA VAL A 495 41.03 -9.75 -8.78
C VAL A 495 41.55 -11.13 -9.16
N ALA A 496 42.14 -11.83 -8.19
CA ALA A 496 42.50 -13.23 -8.34
C ALA A 496 41.25 -14.14 -8.37
N LEU A 497 41.05 -14.83 -9.49
CA LEU A 497 39.98 -15.83 -9.66
C LEU A 497 40.46 -17.25 -9.33
N VAL A 498 39.53 -18.13 -8.96
CA VAL A 498 39.80 -19.57 -8.82
C VAL A 498 40.01 -20.16 -10.23
N PRO A 499 41.13 -20.87 -10.49
CA PRO A 499 41.41 -21.44 -11.82
C PRO A 499 40.30 -22.38 -12.31
N GLY A 500 39.92 -22.25 -13.58
CA GLY A 500 38.93 -23.10 -14.23
C GLY A 500 37.48 -22.60 -14.11
N VAL A 501 37.15 -21.76 -13.11
CA VAL A 501 35.77 -21.30 -12.88
C VAL A 501 35.25 -20.47 -14.06
N LEU A 502 36.06 -19.50 -14.52
CA LEU A 502 35.70 -18.65 -15.66
C LEU A 502 35.68 -19.45 -16.97
N GLU A 503 36.66 -20.34 -17.15
CA GLU A 503 36.79 -21.19 -18.34
C GLU A 503 35.59 -22.14 -18.47
N ASN A 504 35.14 -22.73 -17.37
CA ASN A 504 33.95 -23.60 -17.30
C ASN A 504 32.68 -22.83 -17.69
N GLY A 505 32.50 -21.61 -17.19
CA GLY A 505 31.37 -20.74 -17.55
C GLY A 505 31.36 -20.37 -19.03
N VAL A 506 32.51 -19.97 -19.58
CA VAL A 506 32.67 -19.70 -21.01
C VAL A 506 32.41 -20.95 -21.85
N ALA A 507 32.87 -22.13 -21.40
CA ALA A 507 32.61 -23.39 -22.08
C ALA A 507 31.12 -23.78 -22.03
N TRP A 508 30.41 -23.52 -20.93
CA TRP A 508 28.96 -23.71 -20.83
C TRP A 508 28.22 -22.83 -21.84
N LEU A 509 28.52 -21.52 -21.88
CA LEU A 509 27.89 -20.58 -22.81
C LEU A 509 28.10 -20.97 -24.28
N LYS A 510 29.29 -21.45 -24.64
CA LYS A 510 29.57 -21.95 -25.99
C LYS A 510 28.73 -23.18 -26.34
N ARG A 511 28.64 -24.17 -25.44
CA ARG A 511 27.79 -25.36 -25.65
C ARG A 511 26.31 -24.99 -25.79
N TYR A 512 25.82 -24.09 -24.94
CA TYR A 512 24.45 -23.57 -25.03
C TYR A 512 24.20 -22.87 -26.38
N GLN A 513 25.11 -21.98 -26.80
CA GLN A 513 25.05 -21.32 -28.12
C GLN A 513 25.01 -22.34 -29.27
N GLU A 514 25.89 -23.35 -29.26
CA GLU A 514 25.92 -24.41 -30.27
C GLU A 514 24.61 -25.21 -30.31
N GLU A 515 23.98 -25.46 -29.17
CA GLU A 515 22.69 -26.14 -29.07
C GLU A 515 21.56 -25.27 -29.63
N GLN A 516 21.47 -23.99 -29.25
CA GLN A 516 20.46 -23.07 -29.80
C GLN A 516 20.62 -22.89 -31.31
N VAL A 517 21.85 -22.81 -31.84
CA VAL A 517 22.09 -22.75 -33.28
C VAL A 517 21.63 -24.04 -33.98
N LYS A 518 21.86 -25.23 -33.40
CA LYS A 518 21.34 -26.49 -33.96
C LYS A 518 19.80 -26.53 -33.97
N LEU A 519 19.16 -26.03 -32.90
CA LEU A 519 17.69 -25.94 -32.83
C LEU A 519 17.11 -24.99 -33.89
N LEU A 520 17.74 -23.84 -34.12
CA LEU A 520 17.36 -22.90 -35.18
C LEU A 520 17.54 -23.51 -36.58
N GLN A 521 18.66 -24.18 -36.85
CA GLN A 521 18.93 -24.87 -38.11
C GLN A 521 17.92 -26.00 -38.38
N GLU A 522 17.57 -26.78 -37.36
CA GLU A 522 16.54 -27.82 -37.44
C GLU A 522 15.14 -27.21 -37.66
N GLY A 523 14.83 -26.09 -37.03
CA GLY A 523 13.60 -25.32 -37.26
C GLY A 523 13.48 -24.82 -38.70
N GLU A 524 14.54 -24.21 -39.24
CA GLU A 524 14.59 -23.84 -40.66
C GLU A 524 14.45 -25.04 -41.60
N ARG A 525 15.10 -26.16 -41.28
CA ARG A 525 15.03 -27.39 -42.08
C ARG A 525 13.60 -27.93 -42.12
N ARG A 526 12.89 -27.95 -40.99
CA ARG A 526 11.47 -28.33 -40.92
C ARG A 526 10.57 -27.38 -41.69
N ALA A 527 10.75 -26.06 -41.52
CA ALA A 527 10.00 -25.05 -42.27
C ALA A 527 10.18 -25.19 -43.80
N LYS A 528 11.38 -25.57 -44.27
CA LYS A 528 11.66 -25.87 -45.68
C LYS A 528 11.06 -27.20 -46.16
N LEU A 529 10.89 -28.19 -45.29
CA LEU A 529 10.31 -29.51 -45.61
C LEU A 529 8.78 -29.52 -45.60
N GLU A 530 8.15 -28.74 -44.72
CA GLU A 530 6.69 -28.69 -44.55
C GLU A 530 6.01 -27.61 -45.40
N GLY A 531 6.79 -26.65 -45.93
CA GLY A 531 6.31 -25.55 -46.75
C GLY A 531 5.50 -24.49 -45.98
N ASP A 532 4.99 -23.48 -46.68
CA ASP A 532 4.19 -22.39 -46.09
C ASP A 532 2.86 -22.85 -45.43
N ALA A 533 2.51 -24.14 -45.53
CA ALA A 533 1.26 -24.74 -45.08
C ALA A 533 1.08 -24.76 -43.54
N LEU A 534 2.12 -24.47 -42.76
CA LEU A 534 2.06 -24.40 -41.28
C LEU A 534 2.30 -23.00 -40.70
N ARG A 535 2.07 -21.94 -41.49
CA ARG A 535 1.79 -20.59 -40.97
C ARG A 535 0.39 -20.49 -40.33
N ASP A 536 0.02 -21.45 -39.48
CA ASP A 536 -1.12 -21.27 -38.56
C ASP A 536 -0.70 -20.28 -37.47
N HIS A 537 -1.24 -19.06 -37.55
CA HIS A 537 -0.97 -17.95 -36.63
C HIS A 537 -1.35 -18.22 -35.15
N ARG A 538 -1.79 -19.44 -34.80
CA ARG A 538 -2.24 -19.85 -33.46
C ARG A 538 -1.18 -20.52 -32.60
N LYS A 539 0.00 -20.85 -33.14
CA LYS A 539 1.14 -21.30 -32.33
C LYS A 539 2.42 -20.59 -32.79
N PRO A 540 3.03 -19.72 -31.97
CA PRO A 540 4.35 -19.20 -32.30
C PRO A 540 5.35 -20.35 -32.20
N TYR A 541 5.81 -20.85 -33.34
CA TYR A 541 7.14 -21.44 -33.41
C TYR A 541 8.11 -20.40 -32.84
N ARG A 542 8.77 -20.72 -31.72
CA ARG A 542 9.79 -19.83 -31.13
C ARG A 542 11.00 -19.79 -32.06
N SER A 543 10.94 -18.88 -33.03
CA SER A 543 12.04 -18.49 -33.93
C SER A 543 12.93 -17.40 -33.34
N GLN A 544 12.67 -17.01 -32.08
CA GLN A 544 13.52 -16.11 -31.31
C GLN A 544 14.39 -16.95 -30.38
N ALA A 545 15.66 -16.60 -30.29
CA ALA A 545 16.43 -16.94 -29.10
C ALA A 545 15.77 -16.25 -27.90
N ASP A 546 15.52 -17.00 -26.83
CA ASP A 546 15.19 -16.41 -25.54
C ASP A 546 16.48 -15.73 -25.02
N ASN A 547 16.62 -14.42 -25.31
CA ASN A 547 17.71 -13.55 -24.86
C ASN A 547 17.57 -13.19 -23.38
#